data_AF-A0A7C4CKM0-F1
#
_entry.id   AF-A0A7C4CKM0-F1
#
_cell.length_a   1.000
_cell.length_b   1.000
_cell.length_c   1.000
_cell.angle_alpha   90.00
_cell.angle_beta   90.00
_cell.angle_gamma   90.00
#
_symmetry.space_group_name_H-M   'P 1'
#
loop_
_entity.id
_entity.type
_entity.pdbx_description
1 polymer ?
#
loop_
_entity_poly.entity_id
_entity_poly.type
_entity_poly.pdbx_seq_one_letter_code
_entity_poly.pdbx_strand_id
1 'polypeptide(L)'
;MDTRIIGTDGEIRPETRGEETLLVISDARGSRREINLGKISWIQSFAGEIRNMCNCILNNIRPICDERVGAETTAIVQAAYLSQKRGKKPVTLSEFKKYALKIREKEGNKAPEVLLRDLIKGVKVLQVA
;
A
#
# COMPACT_ATOMS: atom_id res chain seq x y z
N MET A 1 10.38 9.79 -1.45
CA MET A 1 9.68 8.48 -1.57
C MET A 1 10.66 7.44 -1.08
N ASP A 2 10.27 6.63 -0.11
CA ASP A 2 11.18 5.64 0.49
C ASP A 2 11.02 4.24 -0.14
N THR A 3 10.32 4.16 -1.27
CA THR A 3 10.12 2.91 -2.00
C THR A 3 11.44 2.40 -2.54
N ARG A 4 11.81 1.19 -2.16
CA ARG A 4 13.04 0.52 -2.58
C ARG A 4 12.70 -0.87 -3.06
N ILE A 5 13.16 -1.24 -4.25
CA ILE A 5 13.05 -2.61 -4.77
C ILE A 5 14.44 -3.22 -4.72
N ILE A 6 14.60 -4.28 -3.91
CA ILE A 6 15.85 -5.02 -3.77
C ILE A 6 15.63 -6.42 -4.33
N GLY A 7 16.41 -6.79 -5.34
CA GLY A 7 16.44 -8.12 -5.93
C GLY A 7 17.81 -8.76 -5.78
N THR A 8 17.97 -9.97 -6.34
CA THR A 8 19.24 -10.71 -6.32
C THR A 8 20.35 -10.02 -7.10
N ASP A 9 19.99 -9.29 -8.17
CA ASP A 9 20.95 -8.66 -9.07
C ASP A 9 21.21 -7.19 -8.77
N GLY A 10 20.56 -6.63 -7.75
CA GLY A 10 20.72 -5.23 -7.39
C GLY A 10 19.47 -4.58 -6.81
N GLU A 11 19.41 -3.28 -6.97
CA GLU A 11 18.41 -2.41 -6.35
C GLU A 11 17.97 -1.31 -7.31
N ILE A 12 16.67 -0.99 -7.25
CA ILE A 12 16.10 0.21 -7.86
C ILE A 12 15.44 1.06 -6.77
N ARG A 13 15.77 2.36 -6.73
CA ARG A 13 15.14 3.34 -5.82
C ARG A 13 15.03 4.73 -6.46
N PRO A 14 13.97 5.50 -6.16
CA PRO A 14 13.95 6.92 -6.45
C PRO A 14 14.81 7.69 -5.44
N GLU A 15 15.59 8.65 -5.91
CA GLU A 15 16.32 9.64 -5.10
C GLU A 15 15.86 11.04 -5.51
N THR A 16 15.56 11.90 -4.54
CA THR A 16 15.28 13.32 -4.80
C THR A 16 16.56 14.13 -4.64
N ARG A 17 16.92 14.90 -5.68
CA ARG A 17 18.07 15.83 -5.65
C ARG A 17 17.60 17.21 -6.11
N GLY A 18 17.48 18.14 -5.17
CA GLY A 18 16.85 19.43 -5.44
C GLY A 18 15.36 19.24 -5.82
N GLU A 19 14.96 19.78 -6.97
CA GLU A 19 13.59 19.62 -7.49
C GLU A 19 13.40 18.37 -8.38
N GLU A 20 14.48 17.66 -8.70
CA GLU A 20 14.43 16.52 -9.60
C GLU A 20 14.34 15.20 -8.85
N THR A 21 13.69 14.23 -9.48
CA THR A 21 13.70 12.83 -9.05
C THR A 21 14.52 12.01 -10.03
N LEU A 22 15.49 11.28 -9.49
CA LEU A 22 16.33 10.33 -10.22
C LEU A 22 15.90 8.91 -9.86
N LEU A 23 15.75 8.04 -10.85
CA LEU A 23 15.69 6.60 -10.63
C LEU A 23 17.11 6.06 -10.60
N VAL A 24 17.55 5.63 -9.43
CA VAL A 24 18.88 5.06 -9.21
C VAL A 24 18.80 3.55 -9.26
N ILE A 25 19.61 2.96 -10.13
CA ILE A 25 19.73 1.53 -10.34
C ILE A 25 21.16 1.15 -9.99
N SER A 26 21.33 0.27 -9.01
CA SER A 26 22.64 -0.25 -8.62
C SER A 26 22.64 -1.76 -8.76
N ASP A 27 23.67 -2.35 -9.37
CA ASP A 27 23.79 -3.81 -9.46
C ASP A 27 24.53 -4.40 -8.25
N ALA A 28 24.49 -5.72 -8.12
CA ALA A 28 25.18 -6.45 -7.05
C ALA A 28 26.72 -6.37 -7.13
N ARG A 29 27.28 -5.88 -8.25
CA ARG A 29 28.73 -5.73 -8.49
C ARG A 29 29.22 -4.31 -8.21
N GLY A 30 28.33 -3.41 -7.79
CA GLY A 30 28.64 -2.01 -7.48
C GLY A 30 28.52 -1.06 -8.67
N SER A 31 28.10 -1.52 -9.85
CA SER A 31 27.79 -0.62 -10.97
C SER A 31 26.55 0.20 -10.64
N ARG A 32 26.52 1.44 -11.14
CA ARG A 32 25.44 2.37 -10.83
C ARG A 32 25.03 3.17 -12.06
N ARG A 33 23.72 3.23 -12.30
CA ARG A 33 23.09 4.02 -13.36
C ARG A 33 22.03 4.93 -12.74
N GLU A 34 21.94 6.15 -13.25
CA GLU A 34 20.90 7.10 -12.89
C GLU A 34 20.05 7.42 -14.13
N ILE A 35 18.74 7.49 -13.95
CA ILE A 35 17.79 7.94 -14.97
C ILE A 35 17.06 9.15 -14.40
N ASN A 36 17.19 10.30 -15.05
CA ASN A 36 16.47 11.51 -14.62
C ASN A 36 15.00 11.40 -15.03
N LEU A 37 14.09 11.44 -14.05
CA LEU A 37 12.65 11.42 -14.25
C LEU A 37 12.05 12.85 -14.24
N GLY A 38 12.89 13.86 -14.03
CA GLY A 38 12.51 15.26 -13.90
C GLY A 38 11.74 15.54 -12.62
N LYS A 39 10.91 16.59 -12.66
CA LYS A 39 10.04 16.97 -11.55
C LYS A 39 8.80 16.09 -11.54
N ILE A 40 8.78 15.11 -10.63
CA ILE A 40 7.61 14.26 -10.40
C ILE A 40 6.69 14.96 -9.40
N SER A 41 5.45 15.23 -9.82
CA SER A 41 4.39 15.72 -8.95
C SER A 41 3.34 14.64 -8.76
N TRP A 42 2.81 14.49 -7.53
CA TRP A 42 1.65 13.62 -7.29
C TRP A 42 0.50 13.96 -8.25
N ILE A 43 0.31 15.24 -8.61
CA ILE A 43 -0.75 15.64 -9.54
C ILE A 43 -0.63 14.94 -10.91
N GLN A 44 0.59 14.60 -11.34
CA GLN A 44 0.81 13.85 -12.58
C GLN A 44 0.25 12.42 -12.51
N SER A 45 0.20 11.79 -11.33
CA SER A 45 -0.36 10.44 -11.19
C SER A 45 -1.87 10.43 -11.44
N PHE A 46 -2.60 11.43 -10.92
CA PHE A 46 -4.05 11.55 -11.15
C PHE A 46 -4.39 11.66 -12.63
N ALA A 47 -3.65 12.48 -13.38
CA ALA A 47 -3.86 12.60 -14.82
C ALA A 47 -3.61 11.26 -15.55
N GLY A 48 -2.61 10.49 -15.11
CA GLY A 48 -2.34 9.14 -15.60
C GLY A 48 -3.47 8.16 -15.30
N GLU A 49 -3.98 8.17 -14.07
CA GLU A 49 -5.08 7.31 -13.62
C GLU A 49 -6.38 7.61 -14.38
N ILE A 50 -6.74 8.88 -14.54
CA ILE A 50 -7.92 9.31 -15.31
C ILE A 50 -7.78 8.86 -16.77
N ARG A 51 -6.61 9.09 -17.39
CA ARG A 51 -6.36 8.67 -18.77
C ARG A 51 -6.49 7.15 -18.92
N ASN A 52 -5.95 6.38 -17.98
CA ASN A 52 -6.06 4.93 -17.98
C ASN A 52 -7.52 4.48 -17.85
N MET A 53 -8.30 5.10 -16.96
CA MET A 53 -9.73 4.82 -16.81
C MET A 53 -10.50 5.07 -18.11
N CYS A 54 -10.29 6.23 -18.76
CA CYS A 54 -10.91 6.53 -20.05
C CYS A 54 -10.54 5.49 -21.11
N ASN A 55 -9.26 5.08 -21.19
CA ASN A 55 -8.82 4.05 -22.13
C ASN A 55 -9.47 2.69 -21.84
N CYS A 56 -9.65 2.31 -20.58
CA CYS A 56 -10.36 1.07 -20.21
C CYS A 56 -11.80 1.10 -20.74
N ILE A 57 -12.50 2.21 -20.57
CA ILE A 57 -13.88 2.40 -21.05
C ILE A 57 -13.93 2.33 -22.58
N LEU A 58 -13.12 3.14 -23.26
CA LEU A 58 -13.14 3.26 -24.72
C LEU A 58 -12.79 1.95 -25.44
N ASN A 59 -11.92 1.13 -24.84
CA ASN A 59 -11.48 -0.13 -25.42
C ASN A 59 -12.24 -1.35 -24.87
N ASN A 60 -13.21 -1.16 -23.97
CA ASN A 60 -13.92 -2.24 -23.29
C ASN A 60 -12.97 -3.25 -22.59
N ILE A 61 -11.96 -2.73 -21.89
CA ILE A 61 -10.95 -3.50 -21.16
C ILE A 61 -11.10 -3.24 -19.67
N ARG A 62 -10.98 -4.29 -18.85
CA ARG A 62 -11.01 -4.17 -17.40
C ARG A 62 -9.71 -3.52 -16.89
N PRO A 63 -9.75 -2.56 -15.94
CA PRO A 63 -8.54 -1.99 -15.37
C PRO A 63 -7.74 -3.05 -14.59
N ILE A 64 -6.41 -2.91 -14.60
CA ILE A 64 -5.50 -3.74 -13.79
C ILE A 64 -5.73 -3.49 -12.29
N CYS A 65 -5.97 -2.23 -11.92
CA CYS A 65 -6.37 -1.85 -10.57
C CYS A 65 -7.91 -1.88 -10.49
N ASP A 66 -8.45 -2.99 -10.00
CA ASP A 66 -9.89 -3.24 -9.87
C ASP A 66 -10.34 -3.29 -8.39
N GLU A 67 -11.62 -3.60 -8.17
CA GLU A 67 -12.21 -3.68 -6.83
C GLU A 67 -11.54 -4.74 -5.95
N ARG A 68 -11.01 -5.81 -6.55
CA ARG A 68 -10.28 -6.85 -5.83
C ARG A 68 -8.93 -6.32 -5.34
N VAL A 69 -8.18 -5.62 -6.18
CA VAL A 69 -6.92 -4.97 -5.76
C VAL A 69 -7.17 -3.97 -4.64
N GLY A 70 -8.23 -3.16 -4.75
CA GLY A 70 -8.61 -2.20 -3.71
C GLY A 70 -8.97 -2.86 -2.38
N ALA A 71 -9.79 -3.91 -2.41
CA ALA A 71 -10.20 -4.65 -1.22
C ALA A 71 -9.01 -5.35 -0.52
N GLU A 72 -8.15 -6.02 -1.27
CA GLU A 72 -6.98 -6.73 -0.73
C GLU A 72 -5.95 -5.75 -0.16
N THR A 73 -5.69 -4.63 -0.83
CA THR A 73 -4.78 -3.58 -0.34
C THR A 73 -5.28 -3.02 0.99
N THR A 74 -6.59 -2.75 1.07
CA THR A 74 -7.20 -2.29 2.33
C THR A 74 -7.08 -3.35 3.42
N ALA A 75 -7.30 -4.62 3.12
CA ALA A 75 -7.17 -5.70 4.09
C ALA A 75 -5.72 -5.86 4.62
N ILE A 76 -4.70 -5.61 3.79
CA ILE A 76 -3.30 -5.58 4.24
C ILE A 76 -3.07 -4.45 5.26
N VAL A 77 -3.59 -3.25 4.99
CA VAL A 77 -3.52 -2.13 5.95
C VAL A 77 -4.20 -2.50 7.27
N GLN A 78 -5.39 -3.10 7.22
CA GLN A 78 -6.10 -3.50 8.43
C GLN A 78 -5.41 -4.64 9.18
N ALA A 79 -4.74 -5.56 8.49
CA ALA A 79 -3.89 -6.58 9.11
C ALA A 79 -2.75 -5.94 9.91
N ALA A 80 -2.18 -4.83 9.43
CA ALA A 80 -1.16 -4.07 10.15
C ALA A 80 -1.73 -3.42 11.43
N TYR A 81 -2.95 -2.87 11.41
CA TYR A 81 -3.63 -2.40 12.63
C TYR A 81 -3.87 -3.53 13.64
N LEU A 82 -4.26 -4.71 13.15
CA LEU A 82 -4.43 -5.88 14.02
C LEU A 82 -3.09 -6.33 14.63
N SER A 83 -2.01 -6.30 13.85
CA SER A 83 -0.65 -6.56 14.33
C SER A 83 -0.27 -5.58 15.44
N GLN A 84 -0.47 -4.28 15.21
CA GLN A 84 -0.22 -3.22 16.18
C GLN A 84 -1.00 -3.44 17.48
N LYS A 85 -2.31 -3.72 17.39
CA LYS A 85 -3.15 -4.06 18.55
C LYS A 85 -2.63 -5.27 19.32
N ARG A 86 -2.01 -6.24 18.64
CA ARG A 86 -1.44 -7.45 19.25
C ARG A 86 0.00 -7.27 19.73
N GLY A 87 0.48 -6.03 19.87
CA GLY A 87 1.85 -5.74 20.30
C GLY A 87 2.88 -5.99 19.20
N LYS A 88 2.54 -5.63 17.96
CA LYS A 88 3.40 -5.78 16.75
C LYS A 88 3.75 -7.24 16.42
N LYS A 89 2.93 -8.20 16.86
CA LYS A 89 3.08 -9.61 16.47
C LYS A 89 2.73 -9.81 14.99
N PRO A 90 3.39 -10.74 14.28
CA PRO A 90 3.06 -11.03 12.89
C PRO A 90 1.57 -11.40 12.74
N VAL A 91 0.95 -10.88 11.69
CA VAL A 91 -0.43 -11.18 11.30
C VAL A 91 -0.45 -11.43 9.81
N THR A 92 -0.92 -12.61 9.42
CA THR A 92 -1.19 -12.95 8.03
C THR A 92 -2.52 -12.35 7.59
N LEU A 93 -2.65 -12.14 6.28
CA LEU A 93 -3.88 -11.65 5.68
C LEU A 93 -5.07 -12.58 5.95
N SER A 94 -4.86 -13.90 5.94
CA SER A 94 -5.91 -14.89 6.25
C SER A 94 -6.35 -14.82 7.71
N GLU A 95 -5.44 -14.55 8.65
CA GLU A 95 -5.80 -14.33 10.06
C GLU A 95 -6.66 -13.07 10.23
N PHE A 96 -6.31 -11.98 9.55
CA PHE A 96 -7.12 -10.77 9.56
C PHE A 96 -8.52 -11.03 8.96
N LYS A 97 -8.62 -11.71 7.81
CA LYS A 97 -9.92 -12.04 7.20
C LYS A 97 -10.78 -12.90 8.13
N LYS A 98 -10.21 -13.94 8.76
CA LYS A 98 -10.90 -14.75 9.78
C LYS A 98 -11.33 -13.91 10.99
N TYR A 99 -10.50 -12.97 11.41
CA TYR A 99 -10.82 -12.05 12.50
C TYR A 99 -12.03 -11.17 12.18
N ALA A 100 -12.06 -10.55 11.00
CA ALA A 100 -13.18 -9.75 10.53
C ALA A 100 -14.48 -10.57 10.40
N LEU A 101 -14.39 -11.80 9.88
CA LEU A 101 -15.54 -12.71 9.76
C LEU A 101 -16.14 -13.08 11.12
N LYS A 102 -15.31 -13.33 12.15
CA LYS A 102 -15.81 -13.58 13.52
C LYS A 102 -16.56 -12.39 14.10
N ILE A 103 -16.11 -11.17 13.83
CA ILE A 103 -16.83 -9.95 14.26
C ILE A 103 -18.16 -9.85 13.51
N ARG A 104 -18.17 -10.16 12.20
CA ARG A 104 -19.41 -10.20 11.41
C ARG A 104 -20.41 -11.24 11.93
N GLU A 105 -19.95 -12.44 12.27
CA GLU A 105 -20.79 -13.49 12.86
C GLU A 105 -21.45 -13.05 14.17
N LYS A 106 -20.75 -12.23 14.98
CA LYS A 106 -21.24 -11.76 16.27
C LYS A 106 -22.11 -10.51 16.18
N GLU A 107 -21.73 -9.55 15.35
CA GLU A 107 -22.29 -8.18 15.34
C GLU A 107 -23.19 -7.90 14.12
N GLY A 108 -23.23 -8.82 13.16
CA GLY A 108 -24.04 -8.71 11.93
C GLY A 108 -23.73 -7.42 11.16
N ASN A 109 -24.76 -6.61 10.94
CA ASN A 109 -24.64 -5.36 10.18
C ASN A 109 -23.77 -4.30 10.86
N LYS A 110 -23.54 -4.38 12.18
CA LYS A 110 -22.69 -3.43 12.93
C LYS A 110 -21.20 -3.79 12.89
N ALA A 111 -20.85 -4.87 12.20
CA ALA A 111 -19.50 -5.40 12.20
C ALA A 111 -18.43 -4.42 11.68
N PRO A 112 -18.67 -3.61 10.61
CA PRO A 112 -17.69 -2.64 10.15
C PRO A 112 -17.31 -1.62 11.24
N GLU A 113 -18.29 -1.06 11.94
CA GLU A 113 -18.09 -0.06 12.98
C GLU A 113 -17.39 -0.67 14.21
N VAL A 114 -17.77 -1.89 14.58
CA VAL A 114 -17.15 -2.61 15.70
C VAL A 114 -15.70 -2.96 15.38
N LEU A 115 -15.43 -3.48 14.17
CA LEU A 115 -14.08 -3.81 13.71
C LEU A 115 -13.19 -2.56 13.71
N LEU A 116 -13.67 -1.44 13.16
CA LEU A 116 -12.92 -0.18 13.13
C LEU A 116 -12.58 0.30 14.55
N ARG A 117 -13.59 0.41 15.42
CA ARG A 117 -13.38 0.84 16.82
C ARG A 117 -12.40 -0.06 17.55
N ASP A 118 -12.46 -1.35 17.27
CA ASP A 118 -11.61 -2.33 17.92
C ASP A 118 -10.14 -2.24 17.43
N LEU A 119 -9.90 -2.13 16.12
CA LEU A 119 -8.56 -2.01 15.54
C LEU A 119 -7.84 -0.73 16.01
N ILE A 120 -8.56 0.39 16.10
CA ILE A 120 -7.98 1.69 16.52
C ILE A 120 -7.50 1.68 17.98
N LYS A 121 -8.00 0.77 18.84
CA LYS A 121 -7.51 0.64 20.23
C LYS A 121 -6.00 0.41 20.30
N GLY A 122 -5.42 -0.29 19.32
CA GLY A 122 -3.98 -0.56 19.24
C GLY A 122 -3.12 0.70 18.98
N VAL A 123 -3.73 1.78 18.48
CA VAL A 123 -3.05 3.05 18.19
C VAL A 123 -3.15 4.02 19.36
N LYS A 124 -4.29 4.06 20.05
CA LYS A 124 -4.51 5.00 21.18
C LYS A 124 -3.56 4.78 22.36
N VAL A 125 -3.02 3.57 22.53
CA VAL A 125 -2.06 3.26 23.61
C VAL A 125 -0.68 3.90 23.36
N LEU A 126 -0.36 4.30 22.11
CA LEU A 126 0.93 4.91 21.77
C LEU A 126 1.01 6.43 21.99
N GLN A 127 -0.07 7.10 22.41
CA GLN A 127 -0.06 8.55 22.70
C GLN A 127 0.38 8.88 24.14
N VAL A 128 0.84 7.89 24.91
CA VAL A 128 1.39 8.09 26.26
C VAL A 128 2.70 7.32 26.37
N ALA A 129 3.74 7.87 25.75
CA ALA A 129 5.15 7.51 25.98
C ALA A 129 6.02 8.70 25.61
#